data_AF-A0A3L8S8V9-F1
#
_entry.id   AF-A0A3L8S8V9-F1
#
_cell.length_a   1.000
_cell.length_b   1.000
_cell.length_c   1.000
_cell.angle_alpha   90.00
_cell.angle_beta   90.00
_cell.angle_gamma   90.00
#
_symmetry.space_group_name_H-M   'P 1'
#
loop_
_entity.id
_entity.type
_entity.pdbx_description
1 polymer ?
#
loop_
_entity_poly.entity_id
_entity_poly.type
_entity_poly.pdbx_seq_one_letter_code
_entity_poly.pdbx_strand_id
1 'polypeptide(L)'
;MHKGSKKYFGQKSFSEVAMDEYLGSLGLYRKMTAKDASCLFRAVSEQLFTSQIHHAEVRKACVSFMRQQQSRFESYVEGSFEKYLERLGDPKVSLI
;
A
#
# COMPACT_ATOMS: atom_id res chain seq x y z
N MET A 1 23.73 31.49 -12.70
CA MET A 1 24.65 30.69 -11.85
C MET A 1 24.01 29.33 -11.60
N HIS A 2 24.47 28.28 -12.28
CA HIS A 2 24.01 26.90 -12.05
C HIS A 2 24.56 26.43 -10.69
N LYS A 3 23.71 26.30 -9.67
CA LYS A 3 24.09 25.66 -8.40
C LYS A 3 23.82 24.17 -8.52
N GLY A 4 24.89 23.40 -8.67
CA GLY A 4 24.89 21.94 -8.64
C GLY A 4 24.35 21.42 -7.30
N SER A 5 23.47 20.42 -7.37
CA SER A 5 22.91 19.76 -6.19
C SER A 5 23.84 18.63 -5.76
N LYS A 6 24.53 18.81 -4.62
CA LYS A 6 25.23 17.73 -3.91
C LYS A 6 24.22 16.65 -3.54
N LYS A 7 24.51 15.39 -3.90
CA LYS A 7 23.67 14.25 -3.52
C LYS A 7 24.02 13.77 -2.12
N TYR A 8 23.07 13.92 -1.20
CA TYR A 8 23.10 13.31 0.13
C TYR A 8 22.28 12.01 0.11
N PHE A 9 22.78 10.96 0.78
CA PHE A 9 22.00 9.76 1.06
C PHE A 9 20.67 10.17 1.71
N GLY A 10 19.53 9.88 1.06
CA GLY A 10 18.19 10.28 1.53
C GLY A 10 17.55 11.47 0.81
N GLN A 11 18.05 11.90 -0.35
CA GLN A 11 17.34 12.89 -1.17
C GLN A 11 16.02 12.33 -1.71
N LYS A 12 14.91 12.86 -1.19
CA LYS A 12 13.56 12.69 -1.75
C LYS A 12 13.54 13.20 -3.19
N SER A 13 12.79 12.51 -4.06
CA SER A 13 12.56 13.03 -5.41
C SER A 13 11.80 14.37 -5.34
N PHE A 14 11.88 15.17 -6.40
CA PHE A 14 11.06 16.38 -6.51
C PHE A 14 9.57 16.09 -6.32
N SER A 15 9.09 14.96 -6.87
CA SER A 15 7.70 14.52 -6.70
C SER A 15 7.34 14.16 -5.26
N GLU A 16 8.25 13.54 -4.51
CA GLU A 16 8.03 13.23 -3.10
C GLU A 16 7.97 14.48 -2.24
N VAL A 17 8.82 15.48 -2.52
CA VAL A 17 8.78 16.76 -1.82
C VAL A 17 7.48 17.50 -2.10
N ALA A 18 7.09 17.63 -3.37
CA ALA A 18 5.84 18.29 -3.75
C ALA A 18 4.61 17.61 -3.13
N MET A 19 4.62 16.28 -3.03
CA MET A 19 3.55 15.52 -2.37
C MET A 19 3.51 15.77 -0.86
N ASP A 20 4.66 15.80 -0.20
CA ASP A 20 4.74 16.07 1.24
C ASP A 20 4.31 17.51 1.57
N GLU A 21 4.67 18.49 0.72
CA GLU A 21 4.20 19.88 0.82
C GLU A 21 2.68 19.99 0.65
N TYR A 22 2.12 19.31 -0.35
CA TYR A 22 0.68 19.29 -0.57
C TYR A 22 -0.06 18.69 0.64
N LEU A 23 0.39 17.53 1.14
CA LEU A 23 -0.19 16.92 2.34
C LEU A 23 -0.07 17.85 3.56
N GLY A 24 1.09 18.50 3.74
CA GLY A 24 1.31 19.46 4.80
C GLY A 24 0.34 20.65 4.75
N SER A 25 0.00 21.14 3.56
CA SER A 25 -0.99 22.21 3.39
C SER A 25 -2.41 21.80 3.81
N LEU A 26 -2.69 20.48 3.84
CA LEU A 26 -3.94 19.90 4.34
C LEU A 26 -3.87 19.51 5.84
N GLY A 27 -2.75 19.78 6.52
CA GLY A 27 -2.52 19.31 7.89
C GLY A 27 -2.27 17.79 8.00
N LEU A 28 -1.91 17.15 6.90
CA LEU A 28 -1.60 15.72 6.81
C LEU A 28 -0.09 15.51 6.67
N TYR A 29 0.35 14.27 6.91
CA TYR A 29 1.71 13.85 6.64
C TYR A 29 1.75 12.44 6.03
N ARG A 30 2.80 12.16 5.27
CA ARG A 30 3.02 10.84 4.68
C ARG A 30 3.76 9.92 5.66
N LYS A 31 3.09 8.87 6.16
CA LYS A 31 3.76 7.81 6.92
C LYS A 31 4.46 6.84 5.95
N MET A 32 5.71 6.52 6.23
CA MET A 32 6.45 5.55 5.42
C MET A 32 6.06 4.11 5.75
N THR A 33 5.80 3.34 4.70
CA THR A 33 5.61 1.89 4.75
C THR A 33 6.76 1.20 4.03
N ALA A 34 7.01 -0.07 4.36
CA ALA A 34 7.91 -0.89 3.56
C ALA A 34 7.43 -0.92 2.10
N LYS A 35 8.37 -0.84 1.15
CA LYS A 35 8.10 -0.92 -0.29
C LYS A 35 8.12 -2.39 -0.75
N ASP A 36 7.28 -3.21 -0.12
CA ASP A 36 7.13 -4.65 -0.39
C ASP A 36 5.75 -4.99 -0.96
N ALA A 37 5.52 -6.27 -1.30
CA ALA A 37 4.24 -6.78 -1.80
C ALA A 37 3.07 -6.68 -0.79
N SER A 38 3.33 -6.24 0.44
CA SER A 38 2.35 -6.03 1.49
C SER A 38 2.12 -4.55 1.82
N CYS A 39 2.69 -3.62 1.06
CA CYS A 39 2.67 -2.19 1.36
C CYS A 39 1.25 -1.62 1.54
N LEU A 40 0.28 -2.07 0.72
CA LEU A 40 -1.13 -1.68 0.86
C LEU A 40 -1.71 -2.12 2.21
N PHE A 41 -1.51 -3.38 2.60
CA PHE A 41 -2.01 -3.90 3.87
C PHE A 41 -1.27 -3.29 5.07
N ARG A 42 0.02 -2.93 4.92
CA ARG A 42 0.77 -2.18 5.94
C ARG A 42 0.21 -0.78 6.13
N ALA A 43 -0.15 -0.09 5.05
CA ALA A 43 -0.77 1.23 5.12
C ALA A 43 -2.12 1.18 5.85
N VAL A 44 -2.96 0.19 5.53
CA VAL A 44 -4.25 -0.01 6.22
C VAL A 44 -4.04 -0.39 7.69
N SER A 45 -3.09 -1.29 7.99
CA SER A 45 -2.74 -1.67 9.35
C SER A 45 -2.29 -0.46 10.19
N GLU A 46 -1.47 0.43 9.63
CA GLU A 46 -1.07 1.68 10.31
C GLU A 46 -2.29 2.56 10.62
N GLN A 47 -3.24 2.69 9.70
CA GLN A 47 -4.42 3.53 9.91
C GLN A 47 -5.37 2.95 10.98
N LEU A 48 -5.52 1.62 11.04
CA LEU A 48 -6.43 0.97 11.99
C LEU A 48 -5.81 0.78 13.38
N PHE A 49 -4.51 0.46 13.43
CA PHE A 49 -3.85 0.00 14.66
C PHE A 49 -2.67 0.86 15.08
N THR A 50 -2.39 1.97 14.38
CA THR A 50 -1.17 2.78 14.57
C THR A 50 0.13 1.96 14.45
N SER A 51 0.07 0.81 13.77
CA SER A 51 1.15 -0.15 13.66
C SER A 51 1.02 -0.98 12.37
N GLN A 52 2.13 -1.20 11.66
CA GLN A 52 2.16 -1.98 10.41
C GLN A 52 2.27 -3.49 10.63
N ILE A 53 2.43 -3.95 11.88
CA ILE A 53 2.73 -5.36 12.19
C ILE A 53 1.56 -6.29 11.87
N HIS A 54 0.33 -5.78 11.87
CA HIS A 54 -0.89 -6.56 11.66
C HIS A 54 -1.28 -6.70 10.17
N HIS A 55 -0.36 -6.38 9.24
CA HIS A 55 -0.66 -6.40 7.81
C HIS A 55 -1.09 -7.79 7.29
N ALA A 56 -0.62 -8.88 7.92
CA ALA A 56 -0.99 -10.24 7.55
C ALA A 56 -2.45 -10.55 7.93
N GLU A 57 -2.86 -10.14 9.13
CA GLU A 57 -4.23 -10.27 9.63
C GLU A 57 -5.18 -9.41 8.81
N VAL A 58 -4.80 -8.18 8.48
CA VAL A 58 -5.58 -7.31 7.58
C VAL A 58 -5.75 -7.97 6.21
N ARG A 59 -4.68 -8.49 5.60
CA ARG A 59 -4.75 -9.22 4.33
C ARG A 59 -5.73 -10.39 4.40
N LYS A 60 -5.61 -11.22 5.43
CA LYS A 60 -6.51 -12.38 5.64
C LYS A 60 -7.97 -11.93 5.78
N ALA A 61 -8.23 -10.89 6.56
CA ALA A 61 -9.58 -10.35 6.73
C ALA A 61 -10.16 -9.85 5.39
N CYS A 62 -9.38 -9.13 4.59
CA CYS A 62 -9.80 -8.69 3.25
C CYS A 62 -10.15 -9.88 2.34
N VAL A 63 -9.28 -10.89 2.25
CA VAL A 63 -9.51 -12.08 1.40
C VAL A 63 -10.75 -12.86 1.86
N SER A 64 -10.92 -13.06 3.17
CA SER A 64 -12.11 -13.71 3.72
C SER A 64 -13.38 -12.93 3.41
N PHE A 65 -13.35 -11.60 3.54
CA PHE A 65 -14.49 -10.75 3.23
C PHE A 65 -14.84 -10.79 1.74
N MET A 66 -13.84 -10.71 0.86
CA MET A 66 -14.05 -10.81 -0.58
C MET A 66 -14.67 -12.16 -0.98
N ARG A 67 -14.22 -13.26 -0.36
CA ARG A 67 -14.82 -14.59 -0.60
C ARG A 67 -16.28 -14.66 -0.16
N GLN A 68 -16.61 -14.09 1.00
CA GLN A 68 -18.00 -14.06 1.50
C GLN A 68 -18.92 -13.14 0.69
N GLN A 69 -18.36 -12.18 -0.03
CA GLN A 69 -19.07 -11.13 -0.75
C GLN A 69 -18.75 -11.18 -2.25
N GLN A 70 -18.49 -12.37 -2.81
CA GLN A 70 -17.96 -12.55 -4.17
C GLN A 70 -18.71 -11.74 -5.22
N SER A 71 -20.04 -11.74 -5.21
CA SER A 71 -20.86 -11.02 -6.19
C SER A 71 -20.58 -9.51 -6.27
N ARG A 72 -20.05 -8.91 -5.21
CA ARG A 72 -19.65 -7.50 -5.16
C ARG A 72 -18.27 -7.23 -5.75
N PHE A 73 -17.44 -8.26 -5.88
CA PHE A 73 -16.02 -8.11 -6.23
C PHE A 73 -15.64 -8.79 -7.55
N GLU A 74 -16.37 -9.82 -7.95
CA GLU A 74 -16.03 -10.65 -9.10
C GLU A 74 -15.92 -9.87 -10.41
N SER A 75 -16.74 -8.84 -10.61
CA SER A 75 -16.66 -7.97 -11.80
C SER A 75 -15.36 -7.17 -11.92
N TYR A 76 -14.59 -7.02 -10.84
CA TYR A 76 -13.29 -6.33 -10.84
C TYR A 76 -12.11 -7.27 -11.05
N VAL A 77 -12.35 -8.60 -11.11
CA VAL A 77 -11.30 -9.60 -11.22
C VAL A 77 -11.31 -10.21 -12.60
N GLU A 78 -10.16 -10.15 -13.27
CA GLU A 78 -9.96 -10.87 -14.52
C GLU A 78 -9.70 -12.35 -14.25
N GLY A 79 -10.50 -13.21 -14.89
CA GLY A 79 -10.38 -14.67 -14.78
C GLY A 79 -11.07 -15.24 -13.54
N SER A 80 -10.53 -16.34 -13.01
CA SER A 80 -11.14 -17.03 -11.87
C SER A 80 -10.97 -16.23 -10.58
N PHE A 81 -12.10 -15.88 -9.96
CA PHE A 81 -12.15 -15.18 -8.68
C PHE A 81 -11.39 -15.92 -7.57
N GLU A 82 -11.58 -17.25 -7.47
CA GLU A 82 -10.92 -18.04 -6.44
C GLU A 82 -9.40 -18.05 -6.61
N LYS A 83 -8.89 -18.25 -7.85
CA LYS A 83 -7.44 -18.18 -8.13
C LYS A 83 -6.85 -16.79 -7.86
N TYR A 84 -7.66 -15.73 -8.02
CA TYR A 84 -7.25 -14.39 -7.63
C TYR A 84 -7.13 -14.28 -6.10
N LEU A 85 -8.11 -14.77 -5.34
CA LEU A 85 -8.08 -14.74 -3.88
C LEU A 85 -6.97 -15.61 -3.28
N GLU A 86 -6.65 -16.76 -3.87
CA GLU A 86 -5.50 -17.59 -3.49
C GLU A 86 -4.18 -16.80 -3.63
N ARG A 87 -3.98 -16.15 -4.78
CA ARG A 87 -2.81 -15.29 -5.02
C ARG A 87 -2.76 -14.07 -4.10
N LEU A 88 -3.89 -13.39 -3.90
CA LEU A 88 -4.03 -12.25 -3.00
C LEU A 88 -3.73 -12.63 -1.55
N GLY A 89 -4.08 -13.86 -1.15
CA GLY A 89 -3.83 -14.40 0.18
C GLY A 89 -2.36 -14.76 0.44
N ASP A 90 -1.58 -15.04 -0.60
CA ASP A 90 -0.17 -15.37 -0.45
C ASP A 90 0.69 -14.10 -0.20
N PRO A 91 1.35 -13.97 0.97
CA PRO A 91 2.19 -12.82 1.27
C PRO A 91 3.44 -12.71 0.38
N LYS A 92 3.80 -13.78 -0.35
CA LYS A 92 4.97 -13.82 -1.25
C LYS A 92 4.66 -13.35 -2.67
N VAL A 93 3.37 -13.28 -3.04
CA VAL A 93 2.95 -12.90 -4.38
C VAL A 93 2.83 -11.38 -4.46
N SER A 94 3.67 -10.78 -5.30
CA SER A 94 3.50 -9.40 -5.74
C SER A 94 2.33 -9.35 -6.73
N LEU A 95 1.31 -8.56 -6.40
CA LEU A 95 0.20 -8.27 -7.30
C LEU A 95 0.60 -7.12 -8.21
N ILE A 96 1.45 -7.43 -9.19
CA ILE A 96 1.84 -6.56 -10.30
C ILE A 96 1.83 -7.39 -11.57
#